data_AF-A0A6I5C252-F1
#
_entry.id   AF-A0A6I5C252-F1
#
_cell.length_a   1.000
_cell.length_b   1.000
_cell.length_c   1.000
_cell.angle_alpha   90.00
_cell.angle_beta   90.00
_cell.angle_gamma   90.00
#
_symmetry.space_group_name_H-M   'P 1'
#
loop_
_entity.id
_entity.type
_entity.pdbx_description
1 polymer ?
#
loop_
_entity_poly.entity_id
_entity_poly.type
_entity_poly.pdbx_seq_one_letter_code
_entity_poly.pdbx_strand_id
1 'polypeptide(L)'
;VGRAGEGAGAAELRTRFAQAASALRAKSVEDTAYYRYVPLLSANEVGGDPGRPAVPPEDFHAYCARVQRDWPGTGTVVTTHDTKRSADVRAALTVLTQCPGRWARLLAEVTGEDALVPDAQLAWAAWQTVFGLGPADPERVRGALLKHVREAGLYTSWTEREAAYE
;
A
#
# COMPACT_ATOMS: atom_id res chain seq x y z
N VAL A 1 -16.23 22.42 10.23
CA VAL A 1 -14.93 23.12 10.38
C VAL A 1 -15.09 24.50 9.74
N GLY A 2 -15.12 25.59 10.52
CA GLY A 2 -15.36 26.93 9.93
C GLY A 2 -16.10 27.99 10.76
N ARG A 3 -16.07 27.93 12.10
CA ARG A 3 -16.62 29.00 12.96
C ARG A 3 -15.57 29.98 13.49
N ALA A 4 -14.29 29.76 13.17
CA ALA A 4 -13.22 30.71 13.49
C ALA A 4 -13.24 31.81 12.43
N GLY A 5 -13.50 33.06 12.84
CA GLY A 5 -13.69 34.21 11.97
C GLY A 5 -12.53 34.48 10.99
N GLU A 6 -12.72 35.45 10.09
CA GLU A 6 -11.82 35.72 8.96
C GLU A 6 -10.50 36.44 9.32
N GLY A 7 -10.12 36.46 10.61
CA GLY A 7 -8.89 37.11 11.05
C GLY A 7 -7.61 36.46 10.52
N ALA A 8 -6.53 37.22 10.45
CA ALA A 8 -5.24 36.78 9.92
C ALA A 8 -4.73 35.45 10.54
N GLY A 9 -4.88 35.27 11.86
CA GLY A 9 -4.49 34.02 12.53
C GLY A 9 -5.32 32.80 12.11
N ALA A 10 -6.59 32.98 11.77
CA ALA A 10 -7.42 31.89 11.26
C ALA A 10 -7.04 31.52 9.82
N ALA A 11 -6.65 32.49 9.00
CA ALA A 11 -6.11 32.25 7.66
C ALA A 11 -4.77 31.50 7.73
N GLU A 12 -3.88 31.93 8.63
CA GLU A 12 -2.60 31.25 8.86
C GLU A 12 -2.80 29.80 9.32
N LEU A 13 -3.68 29.57 10.30
CA LEU A 13 -4.00 28.22 10.76
C LEU A 13 -4.50 27.32 9.62
N ARG A 14 -5.43 27.81 8.78
CA ARG A 14 -5.94 27.03 7.64
C ARG A 14 -4.82 26.63 6.67
N THR A 15 -3.94 27.56 6.36
CA THR A 15 -2.80 27.31 5.47
C THR A 15 -1.82 26.31 6.07
N ARG A 16 -1.37 26.53 7.32
CA ARG A 16 -0.41 25.65 8.00
C ARG A 16 -0.98 24.26 8.25
N PHE A 17 -2.26 24.18 8.62
CA PHE A 17 -2.95 22.92 8.78
C PHE A 17 -3.00 22.13 7.46
N ALA A 18 -3.38 22.76 6.35
CA ALA A 18 -3.41 22.07 5.06
C ALA A 18 -2.03 21.57 4.62
N GLN A 19 -0.97 22.35 4.85
CA GLN A 19 0.42 21.96 4.59
C GLN A 19 0.87 20.75 5.43
N ALA A 20 0.49 20.71 6.70
CA ALA A 20 0.84 19.61 7.60
C ALA A 20 -0.02 18.36 7.37
N ALA A 21 -1.31 18.53 7.09
CA ALA A 21 -2.27 17.44 6.93
C ALA A 21 -1.96 16.55 5.73
N SER A 22 -1.48 17.12 4.62
CA SER A 22 -1.07 16.34 3.45
C SER A 22 0.12 15.42 3.76
N ALA A 23 1.15 15.96 4.41
CA ALA A 23 2.32 15.21 4.86
C ALA A 23 1.94 14.13 5.88
N LEU A 24 1.08 14.46 6.84
CA LEU A 24 0.56 13.51 7.83
C LEU A 24 -0.20 12.36 7.17
N ARG A 25 -1.04 12.64 6.17
CA ARG A 25 -1.79 11.61 5.44
C ARG A 25 -0.84 10.69 4.67
N ALA A 26 0.15 11.24 3.96
CA ALA A 26 1.14 10.44 3.25
C ALA A 26 1.90 9.50 4.21
N LYS A 27 2.41 10.05 5.31
CA LYS A 27 3.18 9.27 6.29
C LYS A 27 2.37 8.23 7.04
N SER A 28 1.19 8.61 7.54
CA SER A 28 0.37 7.69 8.34
C SER A 28 -0.33 6.62 7.49
N VAL A 29 -0.80 6.98 6.29
CA VAL A 29 -1.55 6.05 5.43
C VAL A 29 -0.63 5.26 4.52
N GLU A 30 0.13 5.94 3.66
CA GLU A 30 0.89 5.29 2.58
C GLU A 30 2.20 4.66 3.07
N ASP A 31 2.87 5.29 4.04
CA ASP A 31 4.15 4.83 4.59
C ASP A 31 3.99 4.03 5.90
N THR A 32 2.77 3.79 6.38
CA THR A 32 2.56 2.99 7.61
C THR A 32 1.32 2.10 7.51
N ALA A 33 0.11 2.66 7.39
CA ALA A 33 -1.11 1.85 7.40
C ALA A 33 -1.14 0.81 6.26
N TYR A 34 -0.63 1.16 5.08
CA TYR A 34 -0.51 0.22 3.95
C TYR A 34 0.44 -0.93 4.17
N TYR A 35 1.42 -0.78 5.07
CA TYR A 35 2.33 -1.84 5.47
C TYR A 35 1.74 -2.70 6.61
N ARG A 36 0.64 -2.25 7.23
CA ARG A 36 -0.09 -3.00 8.27
C ARG A 36 -1.31 -3.74 7.74
N TYR A 37 -2.03 -3.14 6.79
CA TYR A 37 -3.21 -3.72 6.17
C TYR A 37 -2.81 -4.49 4.91
N VAL A 38 -2.40 -5.75 5.09
CA VAL A 38 -1.86 -6.60 4.03
C VAL A 38 -2.79 -7.66 3.40
N PRO A 39 -4.14 -7.68 3.56
CA PRO A 39 -4.97 -8.72 2.93
C PRO A 39 -4.74 -8.89 1.43
N LEU A 40 -4.55 -7.78 0.70
CA LEU A 40 -4.23 -7.77 -0.72
C LEU A 40 -3.31 -6.60 -1.09
N LEU A 41 -2.02 -6.88 -1.26
CA LEU A 41 -0.99 -5.86 -1.48
C LEU A 41 -1.13 -5.08 -2.80
N SER A 42 -1.91 -5.57 -3.76
CA SER A 42 -2.22 -4.82 -4.99
C SER A 42 -3.11 -3.61 -4.75
N ALA A 43 -3.87 -3.58 -3.65
CA ALA A 43 -4.74 -2.47 -3.30
C ALA A 43 -4.02 -1.38 -2.46
N ASN A 44 -2.86 -1.71 -1.87
CA ASN A 44 -2.05 -0.80 -1.08
C ASN A 44 -1.11 0.03 -1.97
N GLU A 45 -1.67 1.01 -2.68
CA GLU A 45 -0.94 1.86 -3.62
C GLU A 45 -1.18 3.35 -3.37
N VAL A 46 -0.19 4.19 -3.72
CA VAL A 46 -0.27 5.66 -3.61
C VAL A 46 -1.56 6.17 -4.24
N GLY A 47 -2.34 6.94 -3.49
CA GLY A 47 -3.66 7.44 -3.92
C GLY A 47 -4.82 6.42 -3.93
N GLY A 48 -4.58 5.14 -3.62
CA GLY A 48 -5.62 4.10 -3.52
C GLY A 48 -6.44 4.15 -2.22
N ASP A 49 -7.41 3.25 -2.11
CA ASP A 49 -8.14 2.92 -0.87
C ASP A 49 -8.24 1.39 -0.76
N PRO A 50 -7.42 0.73 0.09
CA PRO A 50 -7.41 -0.72 0.19
C PRO A 50 -8.69 -1.28 0.84
N GLY A 51 -9.55 -0.44 1.43
CA GLY A 51 -10.88 -0.84 1.92
C GLY A 51 -11.87 -1.12 0.78
N ARG A 52 -11.58 -0.65 -0.44
CA ARG A 52 -12.43 -0.83 -1.64
C ARG A 52 -11.58 -1.29 -2.83
N PRO A 53 -11.04 -2.53 -2.80
CA PRO A 53 -10.06 -3.01 -3.79
C PRO A 53 -10.65 -3.33 -5.17
N ALA A 54 -11.95 -3.13 -5.38
CA ALA A 54 -12.65 -3.39 -6.62
C ALA A 54 -13.54 -2.21 -7.01
N VAL A 55 -13.65 -1.98 -8.31
CA VAL A 55 -14.49 -0.93 -8.90
C VAL A 55 -15.42 -1.59 -9.92
N PRO A 56 -16.76 -1.40 -9.81
CA PRO A 56 -17.69 -1.85 -10.83
C PRO A 56 -17.42 -1.19 -12.18
N PRO A 57 -17.66 -1.88 -13.32
CA PRO A 57 -17.45 -1.30 -14.65
C PRO A 57 -18.18 0.04 -14.86
N GLU A 58 -19.40 0.17 -14.34
CA GLU A 58 -20.20 1.39 -14.42
C GLU A 58 -19.54 2.59 -13.72
N ASP A 59 -18.98 2.38 -12.53
CA ASP A 59 -18.26 3.42 -11.77
C ASP A 59 -16.98 3.83 -12.49
N PHE A 60 -16.27 2.85 -13.09
CA PHE A 60 -15.09 3.11 -13.90
C PHE A 60 -15.43 3.94 -15.15
N HIS A 61 -16.49 3.59 -15.88
CA HIS A 61 -16.92 4.35 -17.05
C HIS A 61 -17.41 5.76 -16.70
N ALA A 62 -18.12 5.92 -15.58
CA ALA A 62 -18.51 7.23 -15.07
C ALA A 62 -17.29 8.09 -14.70
N TYR A 63 -16.27 7.49 -14.07
CA TYR A 63 -15.00 8.15 -13.80
C TYR A 63 -14.32 8.62 -15.09
N CYS A 64 -14.20 7.75 -16.10
CA CYS A 64 -13.61 8.09 -17.40
C CYS A 64 -14.33 9.26 -18.07
N ALA A 65 -15.67 9.23 -18.11
CA ALA A 65 -16.47 10.30 -18.71
C ALA A 65 -16.28 11.65 -17.99
N ARG A 66 -16.20 11.63 -16.65
CA ARG A 66 -15.91 12.83 -15.86
C ARG A 66 -14.51 13.37 -16.16
N VAL A 67 -13.49 12.51 -16.19
CA VAL A 67 -12.11 12.93 -16.48
C VAL A 67 -12.00 13.55 -17.87
N GLN A 68 -12.63 12.94 -18.89
CA GLN A 68 -12.62 13.48 -20.24
C GLN A 68 -13.30 14.85 -20.34
N ARG A 69 -14.37 15.09 -19.58
CA ARG A 69 -15.09 16.37 -19.57
C ARG A 69 -14.31 17.46 -18.83
N ASP A 70 -13.84 17.16 -17.63
CA ASP A 70 -13.34 18.17 -16.70
C ASP A 70 -11.80 18.35 -16.80
N TRP A 71 -11.06 17.31 -17.19
CA TRP A 71 -9.59 17.30 -17.30
C TRP A 71 -9.08 16.53 -18.53
N PRO A 72 -9.48 16.89 -19.77
CA PRO A 72 -9.13 16.13 -20.98
C PRO A 72 -7.62 16.02 -21.26
N GLY A 73 -6.81 16.95 -20.73
CA GLY A 73 -5.34 16.93 -20.87
C GLY A 73 -4.59 16.18 -19.77
N THR A 74 -5.28 15.54 -18.82
CA THR A 74 -4.62 14.82 -17.72
C THR A 74 -3.97 13.51 -18.18
N GLY A 75 -2.89 13.11 -17.50
CA GLY A 75 -2.22 11.84 -17.75
C GLY A 75 -2.88 10.66 -17.03
N THR A 76 -2.78 9.46 -17.62
CA THR A 76 -3.05 8.19 -16.93
C THR A 76 -1.73 7.47 -16.73
N VAL A 77 -1.34 7.25 -15.48
CA VAL A 77 -0.10 6.55 -15.11
C VAL A 77 -0.42 5.31 -14.29
N VAL A 78 0.20 4.19 -14.65
CA VAL A 78 0.02 2.91 -13.95
C VAL A 78 1.28 2.50 -13.18
N THR A 79 2.41 3.15 -13.37
CA THR A 79 3.63 2.96 -12.57
C THR A 79 4.39 4.28 -12.56
N THR A 80 4.96 4.63 -11.40
CA THR A 80 5.82 5.80 -11.22
C THR A 80 7.05 5.38 -10.43
N HIS A 81 7.99 6.31 -10.20
CA HIS A 81 9.12 6.07 -9.30
C HIS A 81 8.70 5.95 -7.83
N ASP A 82 7.50 6.43 -7.48
CA ASP A 82 6.95 6.42 -6.12
C ASP A 82 5.90 5.35 -5.87
N THR A 83 5.40 4.67 -6.91
CA THR A 83 4.46 3.56 -6.71
C THR A 83 5.10 2.47 -5.87
N LYS A 84 4.36 1.97 -4.88
CA LYS A 84 4.82 0.91 -3.96
C LYS A 84 5.16 -0.37 -4.74
N ARG A 85 4.43 -0.64 -5.83
CA ARG A 85 4.63 -1.79 -6.73
C ARG A 85 4.39 -1.37 -8.18
N SER A 86 4.98 -2.06 -9.15
CA SER A 86 4.67 -1.81 -10.57
C SER A 86 3.27 -2.31 -10.93
N ALA A 87 2.74 -1.84 -12.06
CA ALA A 87 1.45 -2.27 -12.59
C ALA A 87 1.37 -3.79 -12.73
N ASP A 88 2.42 -4.43 -13.26
CA ASP A 88 2.46 -5.88 -13.49
C ASP A 88 2.43 -6.67 -12.19
N VAL A 89 3.18 -6.23 -11.17
CA VAL A 89 3.15 -6.85 -9.84
C VAL A 89 1.75 -6.76 -9.24
N ARG A 90 1.08 -5.59 -9.36
CA ARG A 90 -0.30 -5.43 -8.87
C ARG A 90 -1.30 -6.27 -9.66
N ALA A 91 -1.13 -6.39 -10.98
CA ALA A 91 -1.97 -7.25 -11.82
C ALA A 91 -1.83 -8.72 -11.43
N ALA A 92 -0.60 -9.21 -11.25
CA ALA A 92 -0.33 -10.58 -10.78
C ALA A 92 -1.01 -10.84 -9.42
N LEU A 93 -0.75 -9.99 -8.43
CA LEU A 93 -1.35 -10.08 -7.10
C LEU A 93 -2.89 -10.08 -7.11
N THR A 94 -3.50 -9.33 -8.01
CA THR A 94 -4.97 -9.26 -8.12
C THR A 94 -5.58 -10.61 -8.52
N VAL A 95 -4.84 -11.48 -9.23
CA VAL A 95 -5.30 -12.84 -9.57
C VAL A 95 -5.56 -13.69 -8.32
N LEU A 96 -4.89 -13.41 -7.19
CA LEU A 96 -5.12 -14.13 -5.94
C LEU A 96 -6.59 -14.04 -5.47
N THR A 97 -7.28 -12.95 -5.83
CA THR A 97 -8.71 -12.77 -5.53
C THR A 97 -9.62 -13.74 -6.28
N GLN A 98 -9.16 -14.31 -7.41
CA GLN A 98 -9.92 -15.27 -8.21
C GLN A 98 -9.78 -16.71 -7.69
N CYS A 99 -8.75 -16.99 -6.88
CA CYS A 99 -8.48 -18.33 -6.36
C CYS A 99 -8.10 -18.35 -4.86
N PRO A 100 -8.86 -17.68 -3.97
CA PRO A 100 -8.47 -17.47 -2.58
C PRO A 100 -8.26 -18.77 -1.81
N GLY A 101 -9.07 -19.81 -2.07
CA GLY A 101 -8.89 -21.11 -1.43
C GLY A 101 -7.62 -21.86 -1.88
N ARG A 102 -7.15 -21.64 -3.12
CA ARG A 102 -5.89 -22.21 -3.60
C ARG A 102 -4.70 -21.47 -2.97
N TRP A 103 -4.79 -20.15 -2.87
CA TRP A 103 -3.80 -19.32 -2.20
C TRP A 103 -3.65 -19.70 -0.72
N ALA A 104 -4.75 -19.83 0.02
CA ALA A 104 -4.72 -20.20 1.44
C ALA A 104 -4.07 -21.58 1.68
N ARG A 105 -4.36 -22.57 0.82
CA ARG A 105 -3.74 -23.91 0.92
C ARG A 105 -2.24 -23.86 0.64
N LEU A 106 -1.82 -23.17 -0.42
CA LEU A 106 -0.40 -23.00 -0.72
C LEU A 106 0.32 -22.37 0.46
N LEU A 107 -0.25 -21.31 1.07
CA LEU A 107 0.36 -20.65 2.23
C LEU A 107 0.51 -21.57 3.44
N ALA A 108 -0.47 -22.43 3.71
CA ALA A 108 -0.35 -23.43 4.77
C ALA A 108 0.79 -24.42 4.49
N GLU A 109 0.96 -24.84 3.24
CA GLU A 109 2.02 -25.75 2.81
C GLU A 109 3.42 -25.10 2.88
N VAL A 110 3.58 -23.86 2.39
CA VAL A 110 4.91 -23.21 2.29
C VAL A 110 5.34 -22.50 3.56
N THR A 111 4.40 -22.10 4.42
CA THR A 111 4.73 -21.49 5.71
C THR A 111 5.00 -22.58 6.75
N GLY A 112 4.33 -23.73 6.71
CA GLY A 112 4.59 -24.83 7.66
C GLY A 112 4.52 -24.42 9.14
N GLU A 113 4.80 -25.35 10.06
CA GLU A 113 4.96 -25.03 11.50
C GLU A 113 6.39 -24.57 11.82
N ASP A 114 7.36 -24.94 10.98
CA ASP A 114 8.80 -24.71 11.18
C ASP A 114 9.36 -23.49 10.43
N ALA A 115 8.57 -22.75 9.64
CA ALA A 115 9.14 -21.57 8.99
C ALA A 115 9.45 -20.49 10.02
N LEU A 116 10.70 -20.05 9.99
CA LEU A 116 11.25 -18.91 10.72
C LEU A 116 10.71 -17.57 10.18
N VAL A 117 9.40 -17.45 9.95
CA VAL A 117 8.81 -16.14 9.70
C VAL A 117 8.43 -15.54 11.05
N PRO A 118 8.97 -14.36 11.42
CA PRO A 118 8.78 -13.76 12.73
C PRO A 118 7.31 -13.62 13.18
N ASP A 119 6.40 -13.38 12.23
CA ASP A 119 4.98 -13.27 12.49
C ASP A 119 4.13 -13.58 11.24
N ALA A 120 2.83 -13.87 11.47
CA ALA A 120 1.91 -14.27 10.41
C ALA A 120 1.55 -13.14 9.42
N GLN A 121 1.57 -11.87 9.86
CA GLN A 121 1.30 -10.74 8.98
C GLN A 121 2.46 -10.56 7.99
N LEU A 122 3.70 -10.64 8.47
CA LEU A 122 4.87 -10.64 7.60
C LEU A 122 4.86 -11.84 6.65
N ALA A 123 4.53 -13.05 7.12
CA ALA A 123 4.42 -14.23 6.25
C ALA A 123 3.45 -13.97 5.09
N TRP A 124 2.26 -13.42 5.41
CA TRP A 124 1.25 -13.10 4.43
C TRP A 124 1.73 -12.05 3.39
N ALA A 125 2.42 -11.01 3.84
CA ALA A 125 2.98 -9.98 2.96
C ALA A 125 4.17 -10.49 2.13
N ALA A 126 5.01 -11.33 2.72
CA ALA A 126 6.20 -11.89 2.10
C ALA A 126 5.83 -12.82 0.94
N TRP A 127 4.90 -13.73 1.14
CA TRP A 127 4.47 -14.65 0.10
C TRP A 127 3.76 -13.94 -1.06
N GLN A 128 2.95 -12.92 -0.79
CA GLN A 128 2.42 -12.06 -1.84
C GLN A 128 3.54 -11.35 -2.62
N THR A 129 4.54 -10.82 -1.92
CA THR A 129 5.68 -10.13 -2.56
C THR A 129 6.46 -11.07 -3.46
N VAL A 130 6.76 -12.29 -3.01
CA VAL A 130 7.43 -13.32 -3.82
C VAL A 130 6.58 -13.73 -5.02
N PHE A 131 5.28 -13.97 -4.81
CA PHE A 131 4.36 -14.31 -5.90
C PHE A 131 4.28 -13.22 -6.97
N GLY A 132 4.13 -11.95 -6.55
CA GLY A 132 4.00 -10.82 -7.45
C GLY A 132 5.29 -10.50 -8.21
N LEU A 133 6.46 -10.74 -7.61
CA LEU A 133 7.76 -10.56 -8.27
C LEU A 133 8.13 -11.73 -9.19
N GLY A 134 7.61 -12.94 -8.92
CA GLY A 134 8.06 -14.15 -9.59
C GLY A 134 9.52 -14.50 -9.25
N PRO A 135 10.27 -15.16 -10.15
CA PRO A 135 11.71 -15.38 -9.96
C PRO A 135 12.45 -14.04 -9.79
N ALA A 136 12.93 -13.78 -8.59
CA ALA A 136 13.59 -12.54 -8.23
C ALA A 136 14.89 -12.81 -7.46
N ASP A 137 15.81 -11.86 -7.53
CA ASP A 137 17.02 -11.85 -6.70
C ASP A 137 16.62 -11.90 -5.21
N PRO A 138 17.10 -12.91 -4.45
CA PRO A 138 16.82 -13.01 -3.02
C PRO A 138 17.13 -11.73 -2.23
N GLU A 139 18.17 -10.98 -2.62
CA GLU A 139 18.54 -9.76 -1.91
C GLU A 139 17.56 -8.62 -2.18
N ARG A 140 16.96 -8.59 -3.36
CA ARG A 140 15.86 -7.66 -3.67
C ARG A 140 14.63 -7.97 -2.82
N VAL A 141 14.31 -9.25 -2.64
CA VAL A 141 13.19 -9.67 -1.78
C VAL A 141 13.49 -9.30 -0.32
N ARG A 142 14.68 -9.64 0.19
CA ARG A 142 15.11 -9.27 1.55
C ARG A 142 15.00 -7.76 1.78
N GLY A 143 15.56 -6.95 0.88
CA GLY A 143 15.50 -5.49 0.99
C GLY A 143 14.07 -4.95 0.99
N ALA A 144 13.18 -5.52 0.16
CA ALA A 144 11.77 -5.14 0.13
C ALA A 144 11.03 -5.50 1.43
N LEU A 145 11.30 -6.68 2.02
CA LEU A 145 10.68 -7.11 3.27
C LEU A 145 11.23 -6.37 4.49
N LEU A 146 12.53 -6.09 4.52
CA LEU A 146 13.15 -5.27 5.56
C LEU A 146 12.57 -3.85 5.57
N LYS A 147 12.41 -3.27 4.37
CA LYS A 147 11.66 -2.02 4.23
C LYS A 147 10.24 -2.19 4.75
N HIS A 148 9.54 -3.24 4.33
CA HIS A 148 8.15 -3.47 4.72
C HIS A 148 7.94 -3.47 6.22
N VAL A 149 8.76 -4.22 6.98
CA VAL A 149 8.61 -4.31 8.44
C VAL A 149 8.96 -3.01 9.16
N ARG A 150 9.94 -2.25 8.65
CA ARG A 150 10.32 -0.94 9.21
C ARG A 150 9.27 0.13 8.97
N GLU A 151 8.65 0.13 7.79
CA GLU A 151 7.52 1.03 7.47
C GLU A 151 6.27 0.64 8.28
N ALA A 152 6.05 -0.68 8.48
CA ALA A 152 4.98 -1.15 9.36
C ALA A 152 5.17 -0.68 10.79
N GLY A 153 6.41 -0.65 11.32
CA GLY A 153 6.68 -0.11 12.66
C GLY A 153 5.97 -0.88 13.77
N LEU A 154 5.78 -2.20 13.61
CA LEU A 154 5.11 -3.05 14.60
C LEU A 154 6.10 -3.73 15.54
N TYR A 155 7.19 -4.26 14.97
CA TYR A 155 8.26 -4.94 15.71
C TYR A 155 9.63 -4.30 15.50
N THR A 156 9.82 -3.57 14.39
CA THR A 156 11.02 -2.79 14.13
C THR A 156 10.65 -1.55 13.31
N SER A 157 11.46 -0.49 13.38
CA SER A 157 11.23 0.76 12.66
C SER A 157 12.52 1.35 12.12
N TRP A 158 12.42 2.44 11.36
CA TRP A 158 13.59 3.16 10.86
C TRP A 158 14.46 3.75 11.98
N THR A 159 13.86 4.14 13.11
CA THR A 159 14.53 4.79 14.25
C THR A 159 14.90 3.81 15.35
N GLU A 160 14.10 2.77 15.54
CA GLU A 160 14.29 1.73 16.57
C GLU A 160 14.37 0.37 15.87
N ARG A 161 15.61 -0.09 15.64
CA ARG A 161 15.91 -1.31 14.89
C ARG A 161 16.02 -2.51 15.83
N GLU A 162 15.39 -3.63 15.45
CA GLU A 162 15.38 -4.87 16.24
C GLU A 162 16.06 -6.00 15.46
N ALA A 163 17.38 -6.14 15.64
CA ALA A 163 18.21 -7.05 14.86
C ALA A 163 17.87 -8.53 15.03
N ALA A 164 17.17 -8.91 16.11
CA ALA A 164 16.71 -10.29 16.30
C ALA A 164 15.45 -10.59 15.46
N TYR A 165 14.69 -9.55 15.10
CA TYR A 165 13.49 -9.66 14.27
C TYR A 165 13.81 -9.46 12.78
N GLU A 166 14.72 -8.54 12.45
CA GLU A 166 15.21 -8.28 11.07
C GLU A 166 16.02 -9.45 10.48
#